data_AF-A0A222F8W7-F1
#
_entry.id   AF-A0A222F8W7-F1
#
_cell.length_a   1.000
_cell.length_b   1.000
_cell.length_c   1.000
_cell.angle_alpha   90.00
_cell.angle_beta   90.00
_cell.angle_gamma   90.00
#
_symmetry.space_group_name_H-M   'P 1'
#
loop_
_entity.id
_entity.type
_entity.pdbx_description
1 polymer ?
#
loop_
_entity_poly.entity_id
_entity_poly.type
_entity_poly.pdbx_seq_one_letter_code
_entity_poly.pdbx_strand_id
1 'polypeptide(L)'
;MLLFVFIFDALIFVSLYFQMPLAMLLDSLRYAGNLSVMQSLLYLGVGMALACSFWMTFQTVRKLSRCRHKIRLAPFAIVLLGFVAVDWWINLTPQKSMGFAAQFTERFVPVDDAASIHSELASRLDQPRQPNVLVVMVEGLGAFQSDRKQELVWEPLLSEQVKQAYEIKSGTTRYFGSTTSGEARELCNLKADYRDFRDRKGADCLPGQALEAGYRTAAFHAFTQTFFERVDWFPKIGFQELYFLENNAGLPPGDARRHCGLTFRGLCDGDVAEAVKAYLAEDGGEPKFVYWLTLNSHKPVQPGEVPARLSCEDGGVFEDRELCLMSEQWLNVSHLVRDMALSDSIGDTEILLVGDHHPPLFTRSGREQFQPDKVAWLHLSPKRSSKTLTASMSAAAPDF
;
A
#
# COMPACT_ATOMS: atom_id res chain seq x y z
N MET A 1 -29.70 4.71 22.30
CA MET A 1 -29.20 3.32 22.32
C MET A 1 -29.09 2.72 20.92
N LEU A 2 -30.17 2.52 20.15
CA LEU A 2 -30.07 1.88 18.84
C LEU A 2 -29.12 2.59 17.86
N LEU A 3 -29.19 3.93 17.77
CA LEU A 3 -28.26 4.71 16.96
C LEU A 3 -26.80 4.50 17.38
N PHE A 4 -26.53 4.45 18.69
CA PHE A 4 -25.19 4.19 19.22
C PHE A 4 -24.68 2.80 18.83
N VAL A 5 -25.52 1.77 18.97
CA VAL A 5 -25.18 0.40 18.55
C VAL A 5 -24.88 0.35 17.06
N PHE A 6 -25.68 1.04 16.24
CA PHE A 6 -25.47 1.09 14.79
C PHE A 6 -24.17 1.81 14.41
N ILE A 7 -23.87 2.94 15.04
CA ILE A 7 -22.60 3.65 14.82
C ILE A 7 -21.41 2.77 15.22
N PHE A 8 -21.50 2.10 16.37
CA PHE A 8 -20.45 1.22 16.85
C PHE A 8 -20.24 0.02 15.92
N ASP A 9 -21.32 -0.60 15.45
CA ASP A 9 -21.27 -1.71 14.48
C ASP A 9 -20.68 -1.26 13.14
N ALA A 10 -21.07 -0.08 12.63
CA ALA A 10 -20.49 0.51 11.44
C ALA A 10 -18.98 0.76 11.58
N LEU A 11 -18.53 1.26 12.74
CA LEU A 11 -17.11 1.48 13.03
C LEU A 11 -16.33 0.15 13.08
N ILE A 12 -16.88 -0.89 13.73
CA ILE A 12 -16.28 -2.23 13.73
C ILE A 12 -16.20 -2.80 12.31
N PHE A 13 -17.28 -2.68 11.54
CA PHE A 13 -17.32 -3.14 10.16
C PHE A 13 -16.23 -2.46 9.33
N VAL A 14 -16.11 -1.14 9.38
CA VAL A 14 -15.09 -0.38 8.65
C VAL A 14 -13.69 -0.76 9.13
N SER A 15 -13.48 -0.89 10.45
CA SER A 15 -12.21 -1.28 11.05
C SER A 15 -11.75 -2.65 10.56
N LEU A 16 -12.63 -3.66 10.59
CA LEU A 16 -12.31 -5.01 10.13
C LEU A 16 -12.14 -5.07 8.61
N TYR A 17 -12.97 -4.33 7.87
CA TYR A 17 -12.94 -4.33 6.41
C TYR A 17 -11.63 -3.73 5.88
N PHE A 18 -11.21 -2.57 6.40
CA PHE A 18 -9.94 -1.94 6.02
C PHE A 18 -8.75 -2.41 6.86
N GLN A 19 -8.94 -3.39 7.75
CA GLN A 19 -7.88 -3.97 8.60
C GLN A 19 -7.14 -2.93 9.44
N MET A 20 -7.82 -1.87 9.83
CA MET A 20 -7.30 -0.80 10.68
C MET A 20 -7.75 -1.00 12.12
N PRO A 21 -6.88 -0.88 13.14
CA PRO A 21 -7.30 -0.83 14.54
C PRO A 21 -8.39 0.21 14.76
N LEU A 22 -9.37 -0.05 15.65
CA LEU A 22 -10.47 0.89 15.88
C LEU A 22 -9.97 2.27 16.32
N ALA A 23 -8.93 2.31 17.14
CA ALA A 23 -8.27 3.55 17.53
C ALA A 23 -7.65 4.28 16.33
N MET A 24 -7.15 3.56 15.31
CA MET A 24 -6.61 4.15 14.08
C MET A 24 -7.74 4.74 13.25
N LEU A 25 -8.83 4.00 13.10
CA LEU A 25 -10.01 4.44 12.36
C LEU A 25 -10.59 5.72 12.98
N LEU A 26 -10.74 5.76 14.31
CA LEU A 26 -11.26 6.94 15.00
C LEU A 26 -10.34 8.16 14.80
N ASP A 27 -9.02 7.95 14.87
CA ASP A 27 -8.06 9.02 14.62
C ASP A 27 -8.08 9.48 13.15
N SER A 28 -8.23 8.57 12.20
CA SER A 28 -8.24 8.88 10.76
C SER A 28 -9.50 9.62 10.30
N LEU A 29 -10.58 9.64 11.10
CA LEU A 29 -11.80 10.40 10.78
C LEU A 29 -11.53 11.89 10.57
N ARG A 30 -10.48 12.46 11.18
CA ARG A 30 -10.09 13.86 10.95
C ARG A 30 -9.64 14.14 9.51
N TYR A 31 -9.28 13.10 8.75
CA TYR A 31 -8.92 13.20 7.34
C TYR A 31 -10.08 12.94 6.39
N ALA A 32 -11.29 12.66 6.90
CA ALA A 32 -12.44 12.36 6.04
C ALA A 32 -12.76 13.49 5.04
N GLY A 33 -12.44 14.74 5.39
CA GLY A 33 -12.60 15.89 4.49
C GLY A 33 -11.72 15.87 3.25
N ASN A 34 -10.62 15.11 3.25
CA ASN A 34 -9.75 14.95 2.09
C ASN A 34 -10.30 13.92 1.08
N LEU A 35 -11.31 13.13 1.47
CA LEU A 35 -11.81 12.02 0.68
C LEU A 35 -12.98 12.44 -0.21
N SER A 36 -12.93 12.05 -1.48
CA SER A 36 -13.98 12.26 -2.47
C SER A 36 -15.02 11.14 -2.47
N VAL A 37 -15.52 10.75 -1.28
CA VAL A 37 -16.42 9.58 -1.11
C VAL A 37 -17.67 9.67 -1.99
N MET A 38 -18.20 10.87 -2.20
CA MET A 38 -19.39 11.10 -3.04
C MET A 38 -19.16 10.84 -4.53
N GLN A 39 -17.91 10.74 -4.99
CA GLN A 39 -17.59 10.39 -6.38
C GLN A 39 -17.66 8.87 -6.62
N SER A 40 -17.79 8.07 -5.56
CA SER A 40 -17.87 6.61 -5.65
C SER A 40 -19.32 6.12 -5.56
N LEU A 41 -19.86 5.61 -6.68
CA LEU A 41 -21.16 4.94 -6.71
C LEU A 41 -21.21 3.73 -5.76
N LEU A 42 -20.09 3.02 -5.59
CA LEU A 42 -20.00 1.90 -4.67
C LEU A 42 -20.21 2.36 -3.22
N TYR A 43 -19.50 3.40 -2.78
CA TYR A 43 -19.64 3.89 -1.41
C TYR A 43 -20.98 4.58 -1.16
N LEU A 44 -21.55 5.27 -2.15
CA LEU A 44 -22.93 5.76 -2.09
C LEU A 44 -23.93 4.60 -1.92
N GLY A 45 -23.76 3.52 -2.69
CA GLY A 45 -24.57 2.31 -2.59
C GLY A 45 -24.50 1.66 -1.21
N VAL A 46 -23.29 1.50 -0.67
CA VAL A 46 -23.07 0.98 0.70
C VAL A 46 -23.71 1.89 1.75
N GLY A 47 -23.54 3.22 1.62
CA GLY A 47 -24.15 4.19 2.53
C GLY A 47 -25.68 4.13 2.54
N MET A 48 -26.30 4.01 1.36
CA MET A 48 -27.76 3.81 1.25
C MET A 48 -28.20 2.48 1.86
N ALA A 49 -27.46 1.39 1.62
CA ALA A 49 -27.77 0.09 2.20
C ALA A 49 -27.71 0.13 3.74
N LEU A 50 -26.70 0.79 4.31
CA LEU A 50 -26.57 1.00 5.75
C LEU A 50 -27.73 1.85 6.30
N ALA A 51 -28.09 2.94 5.64
CA ALA A 51 -29.22 3.79 6.05
C ALA A 51 -30.56 3.04 6.02
N CYS A 52 -30.81 2.27 4.95
CA CYS A 52 -31.98 1.40 4.83
C CYS A 52 -32.00 0.32 5.92
N SER A 53 -30.87 -0.34 6.17
CA SER A 53 -30.72 -1.34 7.25
C SER A 53 -31.02 -0.73 8.62
N PHE A 54 -30.49 0.46 8.91
CA PHE A 54 -30.79 1.19 10.14
C PHE A 54 -32.29 1.50 10.26
N TRP A 55 -32.89 2.04 9.19
CA TRP A 55 -34.31 2.39 9.19
C TRP A 55 -35.21 1.17 9.41
N MET A 56 -34.94 0.05 8.71
CA MET A 56 -35.69 -1.21 8.89
C MET A 56 -35.54 -1.75 10.31
N THR A 57 -34.31 -1.76 10.84
CA THR A 57 -34.03 -2.15 12.23
C THR A 57 -34.76 -1.25 13.22
N PHE A 58 -34.74 0.07 13.00
CA PHE A 58 -35.44 1.04 13.83
C PHE A 58 -36.96 0.80 13.85
N GLN A 59 -37.58 0.59 12.69
CA GLN A 59 -39.01 0.27 12.62
C GLN A 59 -39.35 -1.04 13.33
N THR A 60 -38.51 -2.06 13.14
CA THR A 60 -38.68 -3.38 13.76
C THR A 60 -38.57 -3.30 15.28
N VAL A 61 -37.52 -2.67 15.80
CA VAL A 61 -37.31 -2.46 17.24
C VAL A 61 -38.43 -1.60 17.84
N ARG A 62 -38.86 -0.54 17.15
CA ARG A 62 -39.97 0.30 17.59
C ARG A 62 -41.27 -0.50 17.68
N LYS A 63 -41.57 -1.36 16.70
CA LYS A 63 -42.75 -2.24 16.73
C LYS A 63 -42.65 -3.29 17.85
N LEU A 64 -41.50 -3.95 18.00
CA LEU A 64 -41.24 -4.93 19.07
C LEU A 64 -41.37 -4.30 20.46
N SER A 65 -40.87 -3.08 20.66
CA SER A 65 -40.94 -2.39 21.96
C SER A 65 -42.37 -2.21 22.47
N ARG A 66 -43.34 -1.99 21.56
CA ARG A 66 -44.77 -1.89 21.89
C ARG A 66 -45.35 -3.24 22.32
N CYS A 67 -44.79 -4.33 21.80
CA CYS A 67 -45.22 -5.71 22.10
C CYS A 67 -44.32 -6.42 23.12
N ARG A 68 -43.44 -5.70 23.84
CA ARG A 68 -42.42 -6.30 24.72
C ARG A 68 -42.99 -7.29 25.75
N HIS A 69 -44.21 -7.02 26.24
CA HIS A 69 -44.89 -7.85 27.22
C HIS A 69 -45.28 -9.23 26.70
N LYS A 70 -45.28 -9.43 25.36
CA LYS A 70 -45.57 -10.71 24.71
C LYS A 70 -44.31 -11.54 24.42
N ILE A 71 -43.12 -10.99 24.63
CA ILE A 71 -41.85 -11.63 24.28
C ILE A 71 -41.31 -12.40 25.49
N ARG A 72 -41.09 -13.69 25.32
CA ARG A 72 -40.35 -14.49 26.32
C ARG A 72 -38.85 -14.36 26.04
N LEU A 73 -38.09 -13.87 27.02
CA LEU A 73 -36.67 -13.53 26.86
C LEU A 73 -35.79 -14.75 26.56
N ALA A 74 -36.03 -15.89 27.22
CA ALA A 74 -35.23 -17.10 27.03
C ALA A 74 -35.25 -17.65 25.58
N PRO A 75 -36.41 -17.94 24.96
CA PRO A 75 -36.42 -18.41 23.57
C PRO A 75 -35.92 -17.35 22.59
N PHE A 76 -36.14 -16.07 22.87
CA PHE A 76 -35.59 -14.98 22.07
C PHE A 76 -34.06 -14.97 22.10
N ALA A 77 -33.45 -15.09 23.29
CA ALA A 77 -32.00 -15.14 23.44
C ALA A 77 -31.38 -16.38 22.78
N ILE A 78 -32.03 -17.55 22.87
CA ILE A 78 -31.57 -18.78 22.20
C ILE A 78 -31.55 -18.60 20.69
N VAL A 79 -32.64 -18.08 20.10
CA VAL A 79 -32.70 -17.82 18.66
C VAL A 79 -31.64 -16.81 18.24
N LEU A 80 -31.47 -15.72 18.99
CA LEU A 80 -30.46 -14.70 18.72
C LEU A 80 -29.04 -15.27 18.75
N LEU A 81 -28.68 -16.02 19.80
CA LEU A 81 -27.37 -16.67 19.91
C LEU A 81 -27.14 -17.70 18.80
N GLY A 82 -28.19 -18.43 18.39
CA GLY A 82 -28.14 -19.33 17.24
C GLY A 82 -27.82 -18.59 15.95
N PHE A 83 -28.48 -17.45 15.68
CA PHE A 83 -28.17 -16.61 14.52
C PHE A 83 -26.74 -16.07 14.57
N VAL A 84 -26.28 -15.59 15.72
CA VAL A 84 -24.89 -15.10 15.88
C VAL A 84 -23.89 -16.23 15.65
N ALA A 85 -24.13 -17.43 16.16
CA ALA A 85 -23.23 -18.58 15.97
C ALA A 85 -23.17 -19.02 14.50
N VAL A 86 -24.32 -19.06 13.82
CA VAL A 86 -24.39 -19.39 12.38
C VAL A 86 -23.72 -18.30 11.54
N ASP A 87 -23.99 -17.03 11.83
CA ASP A 87 -23.35 -15.91 11.15
C ASP A 87 -21.83 -15.98 11.33
N TRP A 88 -21.36 -16.14 12.56
CA TRP A 88 -19.95 -16.31 12.87
C TRP A 88 -19.34 -17.48 12.09
N TRP A 89 -19.97 -18.66 12.10
CA TRP A 89 -19.48 -19.83 11.36
C TRP A 89 -19.38 -19.59 9.85
N ILE A 90 -20.39 -18.97 9.24
CA ILE A 90 -20.45 -18.70 7.80
C ILE A 90 -19.48 -17.60 7.38
N ASN A 91 -19.16 -16.69 8.29
CA ASN A 91 -18.39 -15.48 8.01
C ASN A 91 -16.97 -15.48 8.58
N LEU A 92 -16.58 -16.49 9.36
CA LEU A 92 -15.23 -16.63 9.89
C LEU A 92 -14.28 -16.96 8.73
N THR A 93 -13.51 -15.97 8.31
CA THR A 93 -12.39 -16.16 7.38
C THR A 93 -11.08 -15.96 8.11
N PRO A 94 -9.96 -16.54 7.64
CA PRO A 94 -8.64 -16.26 8.19
C PRO A 94 -8.35 -14.76 8.27
N GLN A 95 -8.77 -13.98 7.27
CA GLN A 95 -8.57 -12.52 7.26
C GLN A 95 -9.31 -11.83 8.42
N LYS A 96 -10.53 -12.27 8.76
CA LYS A 96 -11.29 -11.69 9.88
C LYS A 96 -10.71 -12.05 11.25
N SER A 97 -10.24 -13.29 11.44
CA SER A 97 -9.62 -13.67 12.70
C SER A 97 -8.32 -12.89 12.95
N MET A 98 -7.55 -12.64 11.90
CA MET A 98 -6.32 -11.86 11.98
C MET A 98 -6.59 -10.36 12.22
N GLY A 99 -7.58 -9.78 11.54
CA GLY A 99 -8.00 -8.39 11.79
C GLY A 99 -8.45 -8.16 13.23
N PHE A 100 -9.06 -9.15 13.86
CA PHE A 100 -9.38 -9.13 15.30
C PHE A 100 -8.12 -9.23 16.17
N ALA A 101 -7.22 -10.17 15.87
CA ALA A 101 -5.96 -10.32 16.61
C ALA A 101 -5.12 -9.02 16.58
N ALA A 102 -5.06 -8.34 15.43
CA ALA A 102 -4.32 -7.09 15.25
C ALA A 102 -4.77 -5.94 16.18
N GLN A 103 -6.00 -5.98 16.72
CA GLN A 103 -6.49 -4.98 17.69
C GLN A 103 -5.77 -5.06 19.04
N PHE A 104 -5.23 -6.24 19.39
CA PHE A 104 -4.66 -6.52 20.70
C PHE A 104 -3.15 -6.75 20.68
N THR A 105 -2.51 -6.60 19.52
CA THR A 105 -1.07 -6.80 19.42
C THR A 105 -0.29 -5.59 19.90
N GLU A 106 0.85 -5.86 20.54
CA GLU A 106 1.84 -4.85 20.90
C GLU A 106 2.31 -4.07 19.67
N ARG A 107 2.61 -2.78 19.88
CA ARG A 107 2.98 -1.82 18.84
C ARG A 107 4.36 -1.24 19.13
N PHE A 108 4.96 -0.69 18.08
CA PHE A 108 6.32 -0.18 18.09
C PHE A 108 7.34 -1.24 18.53
N VAL A 109 7.19 -2.45 17.98
CA VAL A 109 8.11 -3.56 18.21
C VAL A 109 8.82 -3.92 16.90
N PRO A 110 10.09 -4.37 16.94
CA PRO A 110 10.80 -4.81 15.75
C PRO A 110 10.07 -5.93 15.00
N VAL A 111 10.23 -5.95 13.69
CA VAL A 111 9.84 -7.07 12.82
C VAL A 111 11.07 -7.62 12.12
N ASP A 112 11.08 -8.94 11.92
CA ASP A 112 12.12 -9.70 11.21
C ASP A 112 11.66 -10.16 9.81
N ASP A 113 10.36 -10.01 9.52
CA ASP A 113 9.75 -10.30 8.22
C ASP A 113 9.33 -8.99 7.56
N ALA A 114 10.27 -8.35 6.85
CA ALA A 114 10.04 -7.20 5.97
C ALA A 114 10.80 -7.40 4.66
N ALA A 115 10.26 -6.93 3.54
CA ALA A 115 10.91 -7.11 2.24
C ALA A 115 12.25 -6.40 2.16
N SER A 116 12.39 -5.24 2.82
CA SER A 116 13.65 -4.51 2.94
C SER A 116 14.75 -5.27 3.70
N ILE A 117 14.39 -6.14 4.64
CA ILE A 117 15.32 -7.07 5.30
C ILE A 117 15.72 -8.19 4.35
N HIS A 118 14.74 -8.83 3.70
CA HIS A 118 14.99 -9.97 2.78
C HIS A 118 15.80 -9.58 1.52
N SER A 119 15.70 -8.32 1.11
CA SER A 119 16.48 -7.72 0.01
C SER A 119 17.82 -7.14 0.49
N GLU A 120 18.08 -7.16 1.80
CA GLU A 120 19.30 -6.67 2.43
C GLU A 120 19.57 -5.18 2.12
N LEU A 121 18.53 -4.35 1.99
CA LEU A 121 18.68 -2.95 1.54
C LEU A 121 19.63 -2.13 2.42
N ALA A 122 19.59 -2.29 3.74
CA ALA A 122 20.50 -1.57 4.65
C ALA A 122 21.98 -1.82 4.29
N SER A 123 22.33 -3.06 3.92
CA SER A 123 23.70 -3.41 3.52
C SER A 123 24.13 -2.76 2.20
N ARG A 124 23.19 -2.28 1.38
CA ARG A 124 23.46 -1.59 0.11
C ARG A 124 23.90 -0.15 0.32
N LEU A 125 23.45 0.47 1.42
CA LEU A 125 23.74 1.87 1.78
C LEU A 125 25.23 2.07 2.10
N ASP A 126 25.87 1.05 2.67
CA ASP A 126 27.28 1.11 3.10
C ASP A 126 28.29 0.63 2.06
N GLN A 127 27.86 0.32 0.82
CA GLN A 127 28.77 -0.18 -0.21
C GLN A 127 29.64 0.94 -0.80
N PRO A 128 30.91 0.70 -1.15
CA PRO A 128 31.80 1.75 -1.69
C PRO A 128 31.30 2.46 -2.97
N ARG A 129 30.43 1.82 -3.76
CA ARG A 129 29.87 2.39 -5.00
C ARG A 129 28.45 2.96 -4.80
N GLN A 130 27.92 2.97 -3.57
CA GLN A 130 26.60 3.47 -3.14
C GLN A 130 25.60 3.69 -4.31
N PRO A 131 24.93 2.63 -4.80
CA PRO A 131 23.92 2.82 -5.85
C PRO A 131 22.77 3.66 -5.30
N ASN A 132 22.03 4.31 -6.20
CA ASN A 132 20.72 4.83 -5.84
C ASN A 132 19.84 3.68 -5.32
N VAL A 133 18.94 3.99 -4.39
CA VAL A 133 17.96 3.05 -3.85
C VAL A 133 16.57 3.60 -4.10
N LEU A 134 15.69 2.79 -4.68
CA LEU A 134 14.27 3.09 -4.87
C LEU A 134 13.41 2.04 -4.19
N VAL A 135 12.62 2.46 -3.20
CA VAL A 135 11.59 1.64 -2.57
C VAL A 135 10.23 2.08 -3.11
N VAL A 136 9.60 1.22 -3.89
CA VAL A 136 8.24 1.41 -4.43
C VAL A 136 7.26 0.61 -3.60
N MET A 137 6.43 1.30 -2.83
CA MET A 137 5.33 0.71 -2.10
C MET A 137 4.07 0.72 -2.95
N VAL A 138 3.57 -0.47 -3.25
CA VAL A 138 2.44 -0.68 -4.17
C VAL A 138 1.15 -0.82 -3.36
N GLU A 139 0.33 0.23 -3.41
CA GLU A 139 -0.95 0.33 -2.71
C GLU A 139 -1.88 -0.86 -3.01
N GLY A 140 -2.32 -1.52 -1.95
CA GLY A 140 -3.28 -2.61 -1.94
C GLY A 140 -2.77 -3.92 -2.54
N LEU A 141 -1.48 -4.06 -2.86
CA LEU A 141 -0.94 -5.28 -3.46
C LEU A 141 -0.72 -6.39 -2.43
N GLY A 142 -1.63 -7.36 -2.37
CA GLY A 142 -1.45 -8.59 -1.61
C GLY A 142 -0.59 -9.63 -2.34
N ALA A 143 -0.19 -10.69 -1.64
CA ALA A 143 0.40 -11.88 -2.26
C ALA A 143 -0.70 -12.80 -2.79
N PHE A 144 -0.67 -13.13 -4.08
CA PHE A 144 -1.61 -14.10 -4.64
C PHE A 144 -1.31 -15.52 -4.15
N GLN A 145 -2.34 -16.35 -4.03
CA GLN A 145 -2.19 -17.80 -3.83
C GLN A 145 -1.70 -18.50 -5.10
N SER A 146 -1.93 -17.90 -6.28
CA SER A 146 -1.49 -18.43 -7.56
C SER A 146 -0.23 -17.71 -8.04
N ASP A 147 0.86 -18.46 -8.17
CA ASP A 147 2.13 -17.94 -8.70
C ASP A 147 1.95 -17.31 -10.07
N ARG A 148 1.16 -17.94 -10.96
CA ARG A 148 0.84 -17.40 -12.29
C ARG A 148 0.18 -16.01 -12.23
N LYS A 149 -0.74 -15.79 -11.28
CA LYS A 149 -1.39 -14.48 -11.10
C LYS A 149 -0.41 -13.45 -10.53
N GLN A 150 0.49 -13.87 -9.64
CA GLN A 150 1.55 -13.02 -9.13
C GLN A 150 2.54 -12.62 -10.22
N GLU A 151 3.02 -13.58 -11.01
CA GLU A 151 3.92 -13.37 -12.14
C GLU A 151 3.31 -12.45 -13.20
N LEU A 152 2.01 -12.56 -13.46
CA LEU A 152 1.31 -11.70 -14.42
C LEU A 152 1.39 -10.22 -14.03
N VAL A 153 1.33 -9.89 -12.75
CA VAL A 153 1.50 -8.50 -12.27
C VAL A 153 2.97 -8.06 -12.36
N TRP A 154 3.91 -9.00 -12.23
CA TRP A 154 5.35 -8.74 -12.31
C TRP A 154 5.96 -8.85 -13.70
N GLU A 155 5.21 -9.30 -14.70
CA GLU A 155 5.70 -9.69 -16.02
C GLU A 155 6.68 -8.68 -16.64
N PRO A 156 6.44 -7.36 -16.60
CA PRO A 156 7.38 -6.39 -17.19
C PRO A 156 8.77 -6.43 -16.54
N LEU A 157 8.83 -6.68 -15.23
CA LEU A 157 10.06 -6.77 -14.43
C LEU A 157 10.75 -8.13 -14.59
N LEU A 158 10.03 -9.15 -15.07
CA LEU A 158 10.56 -10.49 -15.32
C LEU A 158 11.01 -10.67 -16.79
N SER A 159 10.98 -9.61 -17.59
CA SER A 159 11.46 -9.62 -18.98
C SER A 159 12.95 -9.96 -19.09
N GLU A 160 13.36 -10.51 -20.24
CA GLU A 160 14.75 -10.89 -20.49
C GLU A 160 15.71 -9.69 -20.45
N GLN A 161 15.26 -8.51 -20.88
CA GLN A 161 16.05 -7.28 -20.80
C GLN A 161 16.36 -6.92 -19.34
N VAL A 162 15.38 -7.01 -18.44
CA VAL A 162 15.59 -6.75 -17.01
C VAL A 162 16.49 -7.83 -16.41
N LYS A 163 16.25 -9.11 -16.72
CA LYS A 163 17.12 -10.21 -16.25
C LYS A 163 18.56 -10.09 -16.74
N GLN A 164 18.82 -9.45 -17.87
CA GLN A 164 20.19 -9.20 -18.33
C GLN A 164 20.88 -8.12 -17.50
N ALA A 165 20.15 -7.09 -17.08
CA ALA A 165 20.67 -5.96 -16.31
C ALA A 165 20.65 -6.19 -14.78
N TYR A 166 19.76 -7.04 -14.27
CA TYR A 166 19.51 -7.20 -12.83
C TYR A 166 19.49 -8.67 -12.40
N GLU A 167 19.92 -8.90 -11.16
CA GLU A 167 19.54 -10.08 -10.38
C GLU A 167 18.17 -9.81 -9.77
N ILE A 168 17.24 -10.75 -9.95
CA ILE A 168 15.86 -10.60 -9.48
C ILE A 168 15.65 -11.55 -8.32
N LYS A 169 15.23 -11.02 -7.18
CA LYS A 169 14.71 -11.79 -6.05
C LYS A 169 13.25 -11.43 -5.84
N SER A 170 12.44 -12.38 -5.41
CA SER A 170 11.04 -12.12 -5.05
C SER A 170 10.61 -13.03 -3.91
N GLY A 171 9.52 -12.65 -3.26
CA GLY A 171 8.98 -13.44 -2.17
C GLY A 171 7.70 -12.84 -1.61
N THR A 172 7.37 -13.27 -0.39
CA THR A 172 6.26 -12.71 0.37
C THR A 172 6.75 -12.32 1.76
N THR A 173 6.05 -11.38 2.37
CA THR A 173 6.28 -10.97 3.75
C THR A 173 4.96 -10.76 4.47
N ARG A 174 4.94 -10.89 5.80
CA ARG A 174 3.74 -10.62 6.60
C ARG A 174 3.42 -9.13 6.60
N TYR A 175 2.18 -8.78 6.29
CA TYR A 175 1.66 -7.45 6.53
C TYR A 175 0.72 -7.43 7.73
N PHE A 176 0.53 -6.24 8.27
CA PHE A 176 -0.41 -5.95 9.34
C PHE A 176 -0.89 -4.51 9.16
N GLY A 177 -2.11 -4.23 9.61
CA GLY A 177 -2.65 -2.87 9.56
C GLY A 177 -2.91 -2.37 8.13
N SER A 178 -2.71 -1.06 7.96
CA SER A 178 -2.95 -0.32 6.71
C SER A 178 -1.63 0.08 6.03
N THR A 179 -1.72 0.92 5.00
CA THR A 179 -0.58 1.52 4.30
C THR A 179 0.48 2.07 5.24
N THR A 180 0.10 2.83 6.28
CA THR A 180 1.07 3.40 7.24
C THR A 180 1.79 2.36 8.09
N SER A 181 1.19 1.18 8.24
CA SER A 181 1.85 0.03 8.86
C SER A 181 2.78 -0.68 7.88
N GLY A 182 2.42 -0.74 6.60
CA GLY A 182 3.34 -1.13 5.53
C GLY A 182 4.56 -0.21 5.46
N GLU A 183 4.36 1.10 5.51
CA GLU A 183 5.43 2.11 5.53
C GLU A 183 6.39 1.87 6.71
N ALA A 184 5.86 1.71 7.93
CA ALA A 184 6.68 1.43 9.10
C ALA A 184 7.39 0.07 9.02
N ARG A 185 6.73 -0.96 8.46
CA ARG A 185 7.31 -2.30 8.27
C ARG A 185 8.53 -2.22 7.36
N GLU A 186 8.40 -1.59 6.19
CA GLU A 186 9.46 -1.62 5.17
C GLU A 186 10.54 -0.59 5.42
N LEU A 187 10.18 0.61 5.90
CA LEU A 187 11.15 1.69 6.11
C LEU A 187 11.83 1.64 7.47
N CYS A 188 11.21 1.05 8.49
CA CYS A 188 11.74 1.06 9.85
C CYS A 188 11.89 -0.33 10.47
N ASN A 189 11.47 -1.40 9.78
CA ASN A 189 11.41 -2.75 10.35
C ASN A 189 10.64 -2.77 11.68
N LEU A 190 9.54 -2.02 11.74
CA LEU A 190 8.70 -1.89 12.93
C LEU A 190 7.25 -2.29 12.67
N LYS A 191 6.66 -2.94 13.66
CA LYS A 191 5.21 -3.06 13.79
C LYS A 191 4.64 -1.77 14.38
N ALA A 192 4.38 -0.78 13.53
CA ALA A 192 3.87 0.53 13.93
C ALA A 192 2.81 1.06 12.94
N ASP A 193 2.26 2.24 13.22
CA ASP A 193 1.62 3.12 12.24
C ASP A 193 1.97 4.58 12.51
N TYR A 194 1.52 5.50 11.66
CA TYR A 194 1.85 6.93 11.75
C TYR A 194 1.64 7.55 13.16
N ARG A 195 0.67 7.04 13.94
CA ARG A 195 0.38 7.54 15.29
C ARG A 195 1.51 7.26 16.28
N ASP A 196 2.27 6.18 16.08
CA ASP A 196 3.37 5.81 16.98
C ASP A 196 4.58 6.75 16.85
N PHE A 197 4.64 7.56 15.80
CA PHE A 197 5.75 8.50 15.53
C PHE A 197 5.48 9.93 16.03
N ARG A 198 4.25 10.25 16.44
CA ARG A 198 3.87 11.61 16.89
C ARG A 198 4.75 12.15 18.00
N ASP A 199 4.85 11.38 19.08
CA ASP A 199 5.55 11.77 20.30
C ASP A 199 7.05 11.38 20.27
N ARG A 200 7.54 10.90 19.12
CA ARG A 200 8.94 10.50 18.94
C ARG A 200 9.72 11.62 18.27
N LYS A 201 10.99 11.72 18.61
CA LYS A 201 11.94 12.62 17.95
C LYS A 201 12.53 12.01 16.67
N GLY A 202 12.56 10.68 16.61
CA GLY A 202 12.99 9.90 15.47
C GLY A 202 12.86 8.41 15.73
N ALA A 203 13.20 7.61 14.73
CA ALA A 203 13.29 6.16 14.82
C ALA A 203 14.45 5.69 13.92
N ASP A 204 15.05 4.56 14.28
CA ASP A 204 16.06 3.91 13.45
C ASP A 204 15.37 3.28 12.23
N CYS A 205 15.46 3.98 11.09
CA CYS A 205 14.77 3.66 9.86
C CYS A 205 15.73 3.80 8.67
N LEU A 206 15.49 3.06 7.60
CA LEU A 206 16.27 3.06 6.36
C LEU A 206 16.51 4.46 5.78
N PRO A 207 15.55 5.40 5.74
CA PRO A 207 15.86 6.75 5.24
C PRO A 207 16.86 7.48 6.15
N GLY A 208 16.76 7.32 7.47
CA GLY A 208 17.72 7.85 8.44
C GLY A 208 19.11 7.23 8.27
N GLN A 209 19.18 5.91 8.12
CA GLN A 209 20.43 5.19 7.86
C GLN A 209 21.05 5.64 6.52
N ALA A 210 20.24 5.82 5.48
CA ALA A 210 20.70 6.30 4.19
C ALA A 210 21.25 7.73 4.29
N LEU A 211 20.57 8.61 5.03
CA LEU A 211 21.02 9.97 5.29
C LEU A 211 22.38 9.98 6.02
N GLU A 212 22.55 9.14 7.03
CA GLU A 212 23.83 8.97 7.74
C GLU A 212 24.95 8.43 6.83
N ALA A 213 24.59 7.58 5.86
CA ALA A 213 25.50 7.07 4.82
C ALA A 213 25.79 8.08 3.69
N GLY A 214 25.25 9.31 3.76
CA GLY A 214 25.51 10.37 2.78
C GLY A 214 24.56 10.40 1.58
N TYR A 215 23.42 9.72 1.66
CA TYR A 215 22.39 9.77 0.64
C TYR A 215 21.54 11.04 0.76
N ARG A 216 21.10 11.58 -0.38
CA ARG A 216 19.93 12.47 -0.43
C ARG A 216 18.65 11.65 -0.32
N THR A 217 17.78 11.99 0.62
CA THR A 217 16.58 11.18 0.89
C THR A 217 15.28 11.90 0.52
N ALA A 218 14.45 11.26 -0.28
CA ALA A 218 13.20 11.84 -0.76
C ALA A 218 12.03 10.86 -0.72
N ALA A 219 10.84 11.39 -0.42
CA ALA A 219 9.59 10.64 -0.43
C ALA A 219 8.59 11.24 -1.42
N PHE A 220 7.99 10.39 -2.26
CA PHE A 220 7.06 10.74 -3.32
C PHE A 220 5.71 10.09 -3.09
N HIS A 221 4.64 10.88 -3.22
CA HIS A 221 3.28 10.37 -3.17
C HIS A 221 2.32 11.25 -3.98
N ALA A 222 1.30 10.64 -4.58
CA ALA A 222 0.32 11.35 -5.40
C ALA A 222 -0.74 12.13 -4.60
N PHE A 223 -0.83 11.93 -3.29
CA PHE A 223 -1.87 12.53 -2.44
C PHE A 223 -1.31 13.60 -1.49
N THR A 224 -2.16 14.22 -0.67
CA THR A 224 -1.74 15.28 0.25
C THR A 224 -0.83 14.75 1.37
N GLN A 225 0.26 15.47 1.65
CA GLN A 225 1.19 15.14 2.74
C GLN A 225 0.58 15.24 4.14
N THR A 226 -0.55 15.93 4.27
CA THR A 226 -1.28 16.03 5.54
C THR A 226 -2.00 14.72 5.89
N PHE A 227 -2.31 13.90 4.88
CA PHE A 227 -2.96 12.61 5.10
C PHE A 227 -2.01 11.67 5.83
N PHE A 228 -2.47 11.17 6.97
CA PHE A 228 -1.64 10.40 7.91
C PHE A 228 -0.39 11.13 8.41
N GLU A 229 -0.45 12.46 8.53
CA GLU A 229 0.60 13.28 9.17
C GLU A 229 2.00 13.09 8.54
N ARG A 230 2.10 12.69 7.27
CA ARG A 230 3.40 12.39 6.65
C ARG A 230 4.35 13.58 6.69
N VAL A 231 3.81 14.80 6.58
CA VAL A 231 4.58 16.04 6.78
C VAL A 231 5.27 16.14 8.16
N ASP A 232 4.74 15.49 9.19
CA ASP A 232 5.32 15.46 10.55
C ASP A 232 6.28 14.27 10.75
N TRP A 233 5.89 13.06 10.37
CA TRP A 233 6.68 11.87 10.72
C TRP A 233 7.70 11.42 9.68
N PHE A 234 7.55 11.78 8.40
CA PHE A 234 8.57 11.46 7.39
C PHE A 234 9.93 12.13 7.69
N PRO A 235 9.99 13.41 8.11
CA PRO A 235 11.25 14.02 8.53
C PRO A 235 11.87 13.32 9.74
N LYS A 236 11.06 12.83 10.68
CA LYS A 236 11.53 12.12 11.89
C LYS A 236 12.22 10.79 11.58
N ILE A 237 11.89 10.16 10.46
CA ILE A 237 12.49 8.89 10.02
C ILE A 237 13.59 9.08 8.96
N GLY A 238 13.95 10.33 8.66
CA GLY A 238 15.13 10.65 7.86
C GLY A 238 14.89 11.11 6.43
N PHE A 239 13.66 11.40 6.01
CA PHE A 239 13.42 12.03 4.69
C PHE A 239 13.71 13.54 4.74
N GLN A 240 14.57 14.01 3.83
CA GLN A 240 14.88 15.44 3.68
C GLN A 240 13.89 16.16 2.78
N GLU A 241 13.41 15.48 1.73
CA GLU A 241 12.58 16.08 0.69
C GLU A 241 11.25 15.34 0.56
N LEU A 242 10.14 16.10 0.56
CA LEU A 242 8.78 15.58 0.52
C LEU A 242 8.08 16.08 -0.75
N TYR A 243 7.74 15.16 -1.65
CA TYR A 243 7.11 15.42 -2.95
C TYR A 243 5.69 14.83 -2.98
N PHE A 244 4.69 15.69 -2.79
CA PHE A 244 3.28 15.34 -2.61
C PHE A 244 2.39 16.14 -3.57
N LEU A 245 1.07 15.95 -3.50
CA LEU A 245 0.12 16.69 -4.34
C LEU A 245 0.33 18.22 -4.29
N GLU A 246 0.61 18.77 -3.11
CA GLU A 246 0.73 20.21 -2.88
C GLU A 246 1.88 20.87 -3.66
N ASN A 247 2.95 20.11 -3.94
CA ASN A 247 4.10 20.57 -4.73
C ASN A 247 4.23 19.80 -6.05
N ASN A 248 3.12 19.25 -6.56
CA ASN A 248 3.04 18.56 -7.84
C ASN A 248 4.04 17.39 -7.96
N ALA A 249 4.31 16.70 -6.84
CA ALA A 249 5.34 15.67 -6.72
C ALA A 249 6.73 16.10 -7.23
N GLY A 250 7.05 17.40 -7.19
CA GLY A 250 8.33 17.93 -7.69
C GLY A 250 8.38 18.15 -9.20
N LEU A 251 7.31 17.84 -9.94
CA LEU A 251 7.24 18.12 -11.36
C LEU A 251 7.13 19.63 -11.62
N PRO A 252 7.77 20.13 -12.70
CA PRO A 252 7.66 21.53 -13.08
C PRO A 252 6.20 21.98 -13.21
N PRO A 253 5.89 23.24 -12.85
CA PRO A 253 4.59 23.82 -13.15
C PRO A 253 4.38 23.80 -14.68
N GLY A 254 3.28 23.20 -15.14
CA GLY A 254 2.98 23.00 -16.56
C GLY A 254 1.49 22.78 -16.79
N ASP A 255 1.13 22.27 -17.98
CA ASP A 255 -0.26 21.98 -18.35
C ASP A 255 -1.00 21.16 -17.28
N ALA A 256 -2.31 21.37 -17.20
CA ALA A 256 -3.16 20.75 -16.20
C ALA A 256 -2.97 19.22 -16.19
N ARG A 257 -2.27 18.71 -15.16
CA ARG A 257 -2.08 17.28 -14.96
C ARG A 257 -3.41 16.61 -14.65
N ARG A 258 -3.59 15.42 -15.23
CA ARG A 258 -4.76 14.60 -14.94
C ARG A 258 -4.71 14.21 -13.45
N HIS A 259 -5.87 14.26 -12.81
CA HIS A 259 -6.03 13.63 -11.50
C HIS A 259 -6.62 12.24 -11.69
N CYS A 260 -6.06 11.27 -10.97
CA CYS A 260 -6.49 9.88 -10.98
C CYS A 260 -7.08 9.47 -9.63
N GLY A 261 -7.81 8.35 -9.61
CA GLY A 261 -8.51 7.81 -8.46
C GLY A 261 -9.92 8.38 -8.27
N LEU A 262 -10.76 7.63 -7.54
CA LEU A 262 -12.13 8.02 -7.19
C LEU A 262 -12.21 8.65 -5.80
N THR A 263 -11.92 7.86 -4.77
CA THR A 263 -12.05 8.31 -3.37
C THR A 263 -10.83 9.10 -2.93
N PHE A 264 -9.66 8.64 -3.36
CA PHE A 264 -8.37 9.29 -3.15
C PHE A 264 -7.96 9.90 -4.48
N ARG A 265 -8.36 11.15 -4.69
CA ARG A 265 -8.12 11.84 -5.94
C ARG A 265 -6.82 12.65 -5.85
N GLY A 266 -5.81 12.20 -6.57
CA GLY A 266 -4.46 12.78 -6.56
C GLY A 266 -3.83 12.78 -7.94
N LEU A 267 -2.52 12.94 -8.01
CA LEU A 267 -1.75 12.76 -9.25
C LEU A 267 -1.88 11.31 -9.75
N CYS A 268 -1.66 11.10 -11.05
CA CYS A 268 -1.58 9.75 -11.59
C CYS A 268 -0.21 9.15 -11.26
N ASP A 269 -0.15 7.85 -10.96
CA ASP A 269 1.09 7.13 -10.62
C ASP A 269 2.14 7.23 -11.74
N GLY A 270 1.69 7.36 -13.00
CA GLY A 270 2.55 7.66 -14.14
C GLY A 270 3.27 9.01 -14.02
N ASP A 271 2.57 10.07 -13.60
CA ASP A 271 3.19 11.39 -13.40
C ASP A 271 4.19 11.34 -12.23
N VAL A 272 3.85 10.66 -11.12
CA VAL A 272 4.78 10.51 -10.00
C VAL A 272 6.01 9.69 -10.38
N ALA A 273 5.86 8.65 -11.21
CA ALA A 273 6.98 7.89 -11.75
C ALA A 273 7.91 8.75 -12.62
N GLU A 274 7.38 9.67 -13.42
CA GLU A 274 8.19 10.65 -14.16
C GLU A 274 9.02 11.52 -13.19
N ALA A 275 8.41 11.97 -12.10
CA ALA A 275 9.07 12.80 -11.10
C ALA A 275 10.18 12.04 -10.37
N VAL A 276 9.89 10.80 -9.95
CA VAL A 276 10.87 9.90 -9.32
C VAL A 276 12.05 9.65 -10.26
N LYS A 277 11.78 9.35 -11.54
CA LYS A 277 12.83 9.14 -12.54
C LYS A 277 13.70 10.38 -12.72
N ALA A 278 13.07 11.55 -12.82
CA ALA A 278 13.78 12.83 -12.96
C ALA A 278 14.67 13.08 -11.73
N TYR A 279 14.13 12.92 -10.53
CA TYR A 279 14.87 13.08 -9.28
C TYR A 279 16.05 12.13 -9.21
N LEU A 280 15.87 10.84 -9.51
CA LEU A 280 16.95 9.85 -9.53
C LEU A 280 18.05 10.21 -10.55
N ALA A 281 17.69 10.80 -11.69
CA ALA A 281 18.61 11.15 -12.76
C ALA A 281 19.37 12.48 -12.56
N GLU A 282 19.02 13.30 -11.56
CA GLU A 282 19.75 14.56 -11.31
C GLU A 282 21.25 14.32 -11.03
N ASP A 283 22.13 15.04 -11.70
CA ASP A 283 23.55 15.00 -11.38
C ASP A 283 23.83 15.81 -10.11
N GLY A 284 24.26 15.14 -9.04
CA GLY A 284 24.58 15.78 -7.76
C GLY A 284 25.81 15.22 -7.05
N GLY A 285 26.38 14.12 -7.53
CA GLY A 285 27.52 13.43 -6.89
C GLY A 285 27.15 12.59 -5.66
N GLU A 286 26.00 12.86 -5.03
CA GLU A 286 25.46 12.10 -3.89
C GLU A 286 24.49 11.01 -4.38
N PRO A 287 24.53 9.80 -3.78
CA PRO A 287 23.54 8.77 -4.07
C PRO A 287 22.18 9.14 -3.48
N LYS A 288 21.10 8.58 -4.03
CA LYS A 288 19.73 8.94 -3.65
C LYS A 288 18.96 7.77 -3.08
N PHE A 289 18.29 8.00 -1.96
CA PHE A 289 17.34 7.07 -1.38
C PHE A 289 15.94 7.63 -1.61
N VAL A 290 15.18 6.96 -2.46
CA VAL A 290 13.86 7.40 -2.87
C VAL A 290 12.81 6.40 -2.40
N TYR A 291 11.79 6.93 -1.74
CA TYR A 291 10.57 6.19 -1.42
C TYR A 291 9.42 6.70 -2.28
N TRP A 292 8.70 5.81 -2.94
CA TRP A 292 7.50 6.13 -3.71
C TRP A 292 6.32 5.28 -3.24
N LEU A 293 5.28 5.93 -2.72
CA LEU A 293 3.99 5.32 -2.42
C LEU A 293 3.02 5.54 -3.58
N THR A 294 2.60 4.46 -4.23
CA THR A 294 1.58 4.52 -5.30
C THR A 294 0.19 4.83 -4.75
N LEU A 295 -0.77 5.18 -5.60
CA LEU A 295 -2.10 5.61 -5.16
C LEU A 295 -3.26 5.00 -5.97
N ASN A 296 -3.13 4.86 -7.28
CA ASN A 296 -4.30 4.71 -8.16
C ASN A 296 -4.96 3.32 -8.10
N SER A 297 -4.28 2.33 -7.52
CA SER A 297 -4.87 1.04 -7.15
C SER A 297 -5.76 1.12 -5.91
N HIS A 298 -5.81 2.24 -5.18
CA HIS A 298 -6.72 2.37 -4.05
C HIS A 298 -8.18 2.28 -4.51
N LYS A 299 -8.89 1.29 -4.00
CA LYS A 299 -10.28 1.04 -4.39
C LYS A 299 -11.27 2.10 -3.88
N PRO A 300 -12.38 2.34 -4.61
CA PRO A 300 -12.73 1.71 -5.88
C PRO A 300 -11.89 2.28 -7.02
N VAL A 301 -11.44 1.39 -7.91
CA VAL A 301 -10.59 1.79 -9.03
C VAL A 301 -11.41 2.46 -10.11
N GLN A 302 -10.91 3.58 -10.65
CA GLN A 302 -11.48 4.23 -11.82
C GLN A 302 -11.02 3.48 -13.09
N PRO A 303 -11.94 2.92 -13.90
CA PRO A 303 -11.57 2.29 -15.16
C PRO A 303 -11.00 3.31 -16.16
N GLY A 304 -10.06 2.87 -17.00
CA GLY A 304 -9.48 3.67 -18.07
C GLY A 304 -8.43 4.70 -17.63
N GLU A 305 -7.87 4.56 -16.43
CA GLU A 305 -6.72 5.35 -15.96
C GLU A 305 -5.38 4.83 -16.49
N VAL A 306 -5.31 3.53 -16.75
CA VAL A 306 -4.13 2.85 -17.27
C VAL A 306 -4.52 2.03 -18.51
N PRO A 307 -3.55 1.70 -19.39
CA PRO A 307 -3.84 0.90 -20.57
C PRO A 307 -4.43 -0.47 -20.20
N ALA A 308 -5.52 -0.86 -20.86
CA ALA A 308 -6.16 -2.15 -20.64
C ALA A 308 -5.34 -3.29 -21.29
N ARG A 309 -4.85 -4.23 -20.46
CA ARG A 309 -4.01 -5.37 -20.84
C ARG A 309 -4.61 -6.72 -20.42
N LEU A 310 -5.58 -6.72 -19.51
CA LEU A 310 -6.09 -7.89 -18.79
C LEU A 310 -7.56 -8.22 -19.11
N SER A 311 -8.22 -7.41 -19.92
CA SER A 311 -9.62 -7.59 -20.36
C SER A 311 -10.57 -7.75 -19.17
N CYS A 312 -10.65 -6.70 -18.34
CA CYS A 312 -11.33 -6.73 -17.05
C CYS A 312 -12.86 -6.55 -17.11
N GLU A 313 -13.48 -6.49 -18.29
CA GLU A 313 -14.92 -6.32 -18.46
C GLU A 313 -15.71 -7.35 -17.64
N ASP A 314 -15.32 -8.61 -17.72
CA ASP A 314 -15.91 -9.75 -17.00
C ASP A 314 -14.96 -10.31 -15.91
N GLY A 315 -13.96 -9.53 -15.49
CA GLY A 315 -12.97 -9.91 -14.47
C GLY A 315 -11.71 -10.62 -14.98
N GLY A 316 -11.62 -10.91 -16.27
CA GLY A 316 -10.41 -11.46 -16.91
C GLY A 316 -9.86 -12.70 -16.21
N VAL A 317 -8.52 -12.83 -16.15
CA VAL A 317 -7.83 -13.94 -15.47
C VAL A 317 -8.06 -13.96 -13.95
N PHE A 318 -8.54 -12.86 -13.38
CA PHE A 318 -8.80 -12.74 -11.95
C PHE A 318 -10.23 -13.17 -11.57
N GLU A 319 -11.13 -13.39 -12.54
CA GLU A 319 -12.52 -13.83 -12.30
C GLU A 319 -13.32 -12.91 -11.36
N ASP A 320 -12.80 -11.71 -11.12
CA ASP A 320 -13.39 -10.66 -10.30
C ASP A 320 -13.02 -9.32 -10.91
N ARG A 321 -14.04 -8.53 -11.26
CA ARG A 321 -13.88 -7.29 -12.00
C ARG A 321 -13.08 -6.22 -11.25
N GLU A 322 -13.33 -6.05 -9.96
CA GLU A 322 -12.60 -5.05 -9.16
C GLU A 322 -11.14 -5.46 -9.01
N LEU A 323 -10.89 -6.74 -8.68
CA LEU A 323 -9.54 -7.27 -8.57
C LEU A 323 -8.78 -7.16 -9.89
N CYS A 324 -9.42 -7.46 -11.03
CA CYS A 324 -8.78 -7.31 -12.33
C CYS A 324 -8.39 -5.86 -12.62
N LEU A 325 -9.27 -4.89 -12.35
CA LEU A 325 -8.97 -3.46 -12.51
C LEU A 325 -7.83 -3.00 -11.59
N MET A 326 -7.78 -3.52 -10.36
CA MET A 326 -6.63 -3.29 -9.46
C MET A 326 -5.34 -3.89 -10.03
N SER A 327 -5.41 -5.10 -10.60
CA SER A 327 -4.26 -5.74 -11.25
C SER A 327 -3.75 -4.99 -12.48
N GLU A 328 -4.61 -4.28 -13.23
CA GLU A 328 -4.17 -3.38 -14.31
C GLU A 328 -3.29 -2.24 -13.77
N GLN A 329 -3.66 -1.68 -12.62
CA GLN A 329 -2.89 -0.63 -11.96
C GLN A 329 -1.53 -1.17 -11.48
N TRP A 330 -1.51 -2.33 -10.84
CA TRP A 330 -0.26 -2.95 -10.40
C TRP A 330 0.66 -3.34 -11.57
N LEU A 331 0.09 -3.90 -12.64
CA LEU A 331 0.82 -4.19 -13.88
C LEU A 331 1.38 -2.91 -14.52
N ASN A 332 0.61 -1.81 -14.47
CA ASN A 332 1.08 -0.52 -14.95
C ASN A 332 2.26 0.01 -14.12
N VAL A 333 2.24 -0.12 -12.80
CA VAL A 333 3.39 0.21 -11.94
C VAL A 333 4.61 -0.62 -12.33
N SER A 334 4.45 -1.92 -12.58
CA SER A 334 5.55 -2.77 -13.08
C SER A 334 6.13 -2.29 -14.40
N HIS A 335 5.29 -1.80 -15.33
CA HIS A 335 5.78 -1.18 -16.57
C HIS A 335 6.58 0.11 -16.30
N LEU A 336 6.05 1.00 -15.46
CA LEU A 336 6.73 2.25 -15.09
C LEU A 336 8.10 1.98 -14.44
N VAL A 337 8.17 1.00 -13.54
CA VAL A 337 9.41 0.63 -12.86
C VAL A 337 10.39 -0.07 -13.81
N ARG A 338 9.92 -0.92 -14.72
CA ARG A 338 10.76 -1.49 -15.79
C ARG A 338 11.40 -0.38 -16.62
N ASP A 339 10.64 0.64 -16.99
CA ASP A 339 11.13 1.75 -17.82
C ASP A 339 12.12 2.65 -17.08
N MET A 340 12.04 2.72 -15.75
CA MET A 340 13.08 3.31 -14.90
C MET A 340 14.31 2.41 -14.82
N ALA A 341 14.15 1.13 -14.53
CA ALA A 341 15.24 0.16 -14.37
C ALA A 341 16.12 0.03 -15.63
N LEU A 342 15.51 0.15 -16.82
CA LEU A 342 16.21 0.07 -18.11
C LEU A 342 16.66 1.44 -18.65
N SER A 343 16.50 2.52 -17.88
CA SER A 343 16.94 3.86 -18.26
C SER A 343 18.46 3.98 -18.15
N ASP A 344 19.12 4.53 -19.18
CA ASP A 344 20.58 4.72 -19.17
C ASP A 344 21.08 5.59 -18.01
N SER A 345 20.27 6.55 -17.55
CA SER A 345 20.64 7.51 -16.50
C SER A 345 20.61 6.95 -15.08
N ILE A 346 19.84 5.89 -14.82
CA ILE A 346 19.56 5.37 -13.47
C ILE A 346 19.56 3.83 -13.43
N GLY A 347 20.13 3.19 -14.46
CA GLY A 347 20.10 1.74 -14.65
C GLY A 347 20.98 0.93 -13.69
N ASP A 348 21.64 1.57 -12.74
CA ASP A 348 22.35 0.94 -11.61
C ASP A 348 21.68 1.21 -10.26
N THR A 349 20.38 1.53 -10.26
CA THR A 349 19.56 1.71 -9.04
C THR A 349 19.17 0.36 -8.44
N GLU A 350 19.31 0.18 -7.13
CA GLU A 350 18.69 -0.91 -6.37
C GLU A 350 17.19 -0.62 -6.21
N ILE A 351 16.32 -1.50 -6.70
CA ILE A 351 14.86 -1.25 -6.71
C ILE A 351 14.11 -2.34 -5.95
N LEU A 352 13.43 -1.97 -4.87
CA LEU A 352 12.50 -2.84 -4.16
C LEU A 352 11.06 -2.43 -4.47
N LEU A 353 10.25 -3.33 -5.00
CA LEU A 353 8.80 -3.19 -5.07
C LEU A 353 8.17 -4.08 -4.01
N VAL A 354 7.22 -3.55 -3.25
CA VAL A 354 6.56 -4.31 -2.18
C VAL A 354 5.15 -3.81 -1.95
N GLY A 355 4.20 -4.73 -1.75
CA GLY A 355 2.85 -4.39 -1.36
C GLY A 355 2.75 -3.90 0.09
N ASP A 356 1.85 -2.98 0.38
CA ASP A 356 1.61 -2.50 1.75
C ASP A 356 0.68 -3.43 2.53
N HIS A 357 -0.46 -3.80 1.94
CA HIS A 357 -1.46 -4.74 2.43
C HIS A 357 -2.26 -5.37 1.28
N HIS A 358 -3.00 -6.45 1.52
CA HIS A 358 -3.93 -6.96 0.51
C HIS A 358 -5.19 -6.06 0.41
N PRO A 359 -5.92 -6.06 -0.71
CA PRO A 359 -7.00 -5.12 -0.90
C PRO A 359 -8.25 -5.52 -0.10
N PRO A 360 -8.98 -4.56 0.48
CA PRO A 360 -10.23 -4.85 1.18
C PRO A 360 -11.37 -5.01 0.16
N LEU A 361 -11.43 -6.16 -0.53
CA LEU A 361 -12.45 -6.43 -1.56
C LEU A 361 -13.79 -6.80 -0.92
N PHE A 362 -14.92 -6.42 -1.53
CA PHE A 362 -16.26 -6.81 -1.05
C PHE A 362 -16.62 -8.26 -1.39
N THR A 363 -16.16 -8.77 -2.53
CA THR A 363 -16.43 -10.14 -2.99
C THR A 363 -15.59 -11.15 -2.22
N ARG A 364 -16.16 -12.34 -1.94
CA ARG A 364 -15.42 -13.45 -1.33
C ARG A 364 -14.41 -14.03 -2.32
N SER A 365 -14.84 -14.25 -3.57
CA SER A 365 -14.00 -14.75 -4.67
C SER A 365 -12.75 -13.92 -4.91
N GLY A 366 -12.82 -12.58 -4.80
CA GLY A 366 -11.65 -11.72 -4.89
C GLY A 366 -10.71 -11.87 -3.70
N ARG A 367 -11.23 -11.85 -2.46
CA ARG A 367 -10.41 -11.98 -1.23
C ARG A 367 -9.73 -13.35 -1.13
N GLU A 368 -10.39 -14.41 -1.54
CA GLU A 368 -9.90 -15.78 -1.50
C GLU A 368 -8.78 -16.06 -2.50
N GLN A 369 -8.39 -15.09 -3.33
CA GLN A 369 -7.23 -15.21 -4.22
C GLN A 369 -5.92 -14.80 -3.57
N PHE A 370 -5.96 -14.18 -2.39
CA PHE A 370 -4.77 -13.75 -1.67
C PHE A 370 -4.39 -14.75 -0.58
N GLN A 371 -3.08 -14.91 -0.37
CA GLN A 371 -2.56 -15.55 0.81
C GLN A 371 -2.95 -14.71 2.03
N PRO A 372 -3.54 -15.30 3.09
CA PRO A 372 -3.82 -14.57 4.32
C PRO A 372 -2.53 -13.94 4.86
N ASP A 373 -2.60 -12.70 5.36
CA ASP A 373 -1.50 -11.93 5.98
C ASP A 373 -0.25 -11.65 5.13
N LYS A 374 -0.24 -12.01 3.85
CA LYS A 374 0.94 -11.84 2.99
C LYS A 374 0.78 -10.76 1.94
N VAL A 375 1.84 -9.99 1.75
CA VAL A 375 2.07 -9.12 0.59
C VAL A 375 3.25 -9.64 -0.20
N ALA A 376 3.24 -9.42 -1.51
CA ALA A 376 4.33 -9.80 -2.40
C ALA A 376 5.38 -8.71 -2.48
N TRP A 377 6.62 -9.11 -2.74
CA TRP A 377 7.72 -8.19 -3.04
C TRP A 377 8.62 -8.74 -4.15
N LEU A 378 9.29 -7.83 -4.85
CA LEU A 378 10.29 -8.10 -5.88
C LEU A 378 11.41 -7.09 -5.76
N HIS A 379 12.65 -7.57 -5.73
CA HIS A 379 13.87 -6.78 -5.65
C HIS A 379 14.70 -6.97 -6.91
N LEU A 380 15.11 -5.85 -7.51
CA LEU A 380 16.05 -5.77 -8.62
C LEU A 380 17.39 -5.25 -8.08
N SER A 381 18.40 -6.11 -8.07
CA SER A 381 19.78 -5.72 -7.75
C SER A 381 20.60 -5.63 -9.03
N PRO A 382 21.20 -4.46 -9.35
CA PRO A 382 21.91 -4.27 -10.60
C PRO A 382 23.11 -5.21 -10.70
N LYS A 383 23.20 -5.94 -11.81
CA LYS A 383 24.39 -6.72 -12.13
C LYS A 383 25.53 -5.75 -12.41
N ARG A 384 26.71 -6.01 -11.85
CA ARG A 384 27.91 -5.20 -12.11
C ARG A 384 28.09 -5.03 -13.62
N SER A 385 27.96 -3.80 -14.12
CA SER A 385 28.12 -3.53 -15.55
C SER A 385 29.58 -3.79 -15.97
N SER A 386 29.79 -4.42 -17.14
CA SER A 386 31.12 -4.56 -17.73
C SER A 386 31.76 -3.21 -18.06
N LYS A 387 30.97 -2.14 -18.17
CA LYS A 387 31.46 -0.75 -18.34
C LYS A 387 32.31 -0.27 -17.16
N THR A 388 32.16 -0.87 -15.98
CA THR A 388 32.96 -0.51 -14.79
C THR A 388 34.28 -1.27 -14.72
N LEU A 389 34.37 -2.45 -15.33
CA LEU A 389 35.62 -3.23 -15.42
C LEU A 389 36.68 -2.49 -16.25
N THR A 390 36.29 -1.89 -17.37
CA THR A 390 37.20 -1.08 -18.21
C THR A 390 37.67 0.21 -17.54
N ALA A 391 36.82 0.87 -16.75
CA ALA A 391 37.23 2.06 -15.99
C ALA A 391 38.23 1.73 -14.86
N SER A 392 38.05 0.59 -14.17
CA SER A 392 39.00 0.16 -13.12
C SER A 392 40.34 -0.34 -13.69
N MET A 393 40.34 -0.91 -14.91
CA MET A 393 41.58 -1.35 -15.57
C MET A 393 42.33 -0.18 -16.23
N SER A 394 41.64 0.88 -16.66
CA SER A 394 42.27 2.09 -17.19
C SER A 394 42.93 2.96 -16.12
N ALA A 395 42.47 2.90 -14.86
CA ALA A 395 43.05 3.64 -13.75
C ALA A 395 44.23 2.90 -13.06
N ALA A 396 44.45 1.63 -13.43
CA ALA A 396 45.47 0.77 -12.83
C ALA A 396 46.68 0.51 -13.74
N ALA A 397 46.79 1.19 -14.88
CA ALA A 397 47.99 1.12 -15.71
C ALA A 397 49.06 2.08 -15.12
N PRO A 398 50.20 1.58 -14.62
CA PRO A 398 51.32 2.44 -14.31
C PRO A 398 51.95 2.88 -15.63
N ASP A 399 52.15 4.20 -15.77
CA ASP A 399 53.01 4.75 -16.82
C ASP A 399 54.40 4.10 -16.71
N PHE A 400 54.80 3.36 -17.74
CA PHE A 400 56.14 2.82 -17.93
C PHE A 400 56.96 3.71 -18.86
#